data_AF-F0W4Z1-F1
#
_entry.id   AF-F0W4Z1-F1
#
_cell.length_a   1.000
_cell.length_b   1.000
_cell.length_c   1.000
_cell.angle_alpha   90.00
_cell.angle_beta   90.00
_cell.angle_gamma   90.00
#
_symmetry.space_group_name_H-M   'P 1'
#
loop_
_entity.id
_entity.type
_entity.pdbx_description
1 polymer ?
#
loop_
_entity_poly.entity_id
_entity_poly.type
_entity_poly.pdbx_seq_one_letter_code
_entity_poly.pdbx_strand_id
1 'polypeptide(L)'
;MIGRKCGNVSAILTATISRCIPTSRFRLQHNGLNLRSKYRFHTSDIKCIFACDAVETAQYFFWDFALARTVWTTSLRSLDKYFRSPYHWSTVVYCIALDLTTDACKYYGTHNIIRVINVIRCVVLKYLWTERNTAIFRPHLLQSRTDIISFALSASKSAAYNIHSHLKRLGTIATSNDRLRGLCTQYINDSQPEPSPPPSPLKTLPPLPHTRSTCYEPPRIPA
;
A
#
# COMPACT_ATOMS: atom_id res chain seq x y z
N MET A 1 6.70 -28.79 26.14
CA MET A 1 6.84 -28.05 24.86
C MET A 1 6.91 -26.55 25.16
N ILE A 2 8.11 -25.96 25.15
CA ILE A 2 8.32 -24.53 25.44
C ILE A 2 8.38 -23.79 24.10
N GLY A 3 7.30 -23.10 23.73
CA GLY A 3 7.27 -22.23 22.57
C GLY A 3 8.11 -20.98 22.81
N ARG A 4 9.33 -20.93 22.27
CA ARG A 4 10.12 -19.70 22.22
C ARG A 4 9.42 -18.71 21.28
N LYS A 5 8.79 -17.67 21.85
CA LYS A 5 8.36 -16.50 21.09
C LYS A 5 9.58 -15.95 20.35
N CYS A 6 9.46 -15.71 19.04
CA CYS A 6 10.47 -14.98 18.28
C CYS A 6 10.76 -13.66 19.03
N GLY A 7 12.01 -13.47 19.43
CA GLY A 7 12.43 -12.42 20.34
C GLY A 7 11.98 -11.04 19.86
N ASN A 8 11.63 -10.19 20.82
CA ASN A 8 11.29 -8.79 20.60
C ASN A 8 12.58 -8.05 20.14
N VAL A 9 12.85 -8.04 18.84
CA VAL A 9 14.06 -7.43 18.28
C VAL A 9 13.85 -5.93 18.13
N SER A 10 13.88 -5.20 19.25
CA SER A 10 13.82 -3.73 19.28
C SER A 10 15.21 -3.06 19.32
N ALA A 11 16.29 -3.83 19.38
CA ALA A 11 17.64 -3.31 19.38
C ALA A 11 18.47 -4.12 18.37
N ILE A 12 19.43 -3.48 17.71
CA ILE A 12 20.32 -4.00 16.65
C ILE A 12 19.79 -3.74 15.23
N LEU A 13 19.89 -2.48 14.80
CA LEU A 13 19.89 -2.11 13.38
C LEU A 13 20.84 -0.91 13.15
N THR A 14 22.13 -1.16 13.19
CA THR A 14 23.19 -0.20 12.87
C THR A 14 24.28 -1.05 12.21
N ALA A 15 24.41 -1.12 10.88
CA ALA A 15 25.40 -0.27 10.21
C ALA A 15 25.37 -0.30 8.66
N THR A 16 24.30 -0.73 7.97
CA THR A 16 24.35 -0.78 6.47
C THR A 16 23.14 -0.18 5.75
N ILE A 17 22.24 0.48 6.49
CA ILE A 17 21.09 1.21 5.93
C ILE A 17 21.20 2.69 6.34
N SER A 18 22.30 3.34 5.96
CA SER A 18 22.51 4.77 6.26
C SER A 18 21.70 5.71 5.33
N ARG A 19 20.89 5.17 4.41
CA ARG A 19 20.06 5.97 3.47
C ARG A 19 18.56 5.71 3.52
N CYS A 20 18.09 4.70 4.25
CA CYS A 20 16.66 4.60 4.63
C CYS A 20 16.58 4.93 6.11
N ILE A 21 15.79 5.94 6.45
CA ILE A 21 15.74 6.59 7.75
C ILE A 21 15.61 5.54 8.88
N PRO A 22 16.54 5.47 9.85
CA PRO A 22 16.42 4.55 10.97
C PRO A 22 15.08 4.76 11.71
N THR A 23 14.47 3.68 12.18
CA THR A 23 13.12 3.67 12.78
C THR A 23 12.91 4.70 13.89
N SER A 24 13.95 5.02 14.67
CA SER A 24 13.95 6.10 15.67
C SER A 24 13.85 7.50 15.06
N ARG A 25 14.53 7.77 13.94
CA ARG A 25 14.42 9.05 13.22
C ARG A 25 13.03 9.23 12.61
N PHE A 26 12.37 8.16 12.17
CA PHE A 26 10.99 8.27 11.68
C PHE A 26 10.00 8.62 12.80
N ARG A 27 10.17 8.09 14.03
CA ARG A 27 9.34 8.48 15.19
C ARG A 27 9.56 9.93 15.61
N LEU A 28 10.81 10.40 15.60
CA LEU A 28 11.15 11.82 15.79
C LEU A 28 10.57 12.70 14.67
N GLN A 29 10.67 12.25 13.42
CA GLN A 29 10.06 12.93 12.29
C GLN A 29 8.54 12.92 12.35
N HIS A 30 7.90 11.87 12.88
CA HIS A 30 6.45 11.80 13.07
C HIS A 30 5.93 12.91 13.99
N ASN A 31 6.68 13.21 15.05
CA ASN A 31 6.42 14.39 15.89
C ASN A 31 6.74 15.71 15.17
N GLY A 32 7.63 15.71 14.17
CA GLY A 32 7.84 16.81 13.22
C GLY A 32 6.90 16.84 12.00
N LEU A 33 6.08 15.81 11.76
CA LEU A 33 5.13 15.82 10.64
C LEU A 33 4.02 16.80 11.02
N ASN A 34 3.92 17.89 10.25
CA ASN A 34 2.92 18.93 10.45
C ASN A 34 1.52 18.49 9.98
N LEU A 35 1.07 17.33 10.46
CA LEU A 35 -0.31 16.87 10.32
C LEU A 35 -1.24 17.83 11.05
N ARG A 36 -2.34 18.21 10.40
CA ARG A 36 -3.18 19.32 10.86
C ARG A 36 -3.84 19.09 12.22
N SER A 37 -4.11 17.83 12.57
CA SER A 37 -4.64 17.46 13.90
C SER A 37 -3.82 17.97 15.09
N LYS A 38 -2.51 18.20 14.91
CA LYS A 38 -1.65 18.78 15.97
C LYS A 38 -2.02 20.22 16.31
N TYR A 39 -2.57 20.96 15.35
CA TYR A 39 -2.93 22.36 15.51
C TYR A 39 -4.38 22.56 15.97
N ARG A 40 -5.06 21.50 16.43
CA ARG A 40 -6.46 21.57 16.89
C ARG A 40 -6.73 22.59 17.99
N PHE A 41 -5.70 22.96 18.75
CA PHE A 41 -5.77 23.96 19.81
C PHE A 41 -5.55 25.40 19.30
N HIS A 42 -5.14 25.58 18.04
CA HIS A 42 -4.81 26.87 17.43
C HIS A 42 -5.67 27.19 16.20
N THR A 43 -6.22 26.19 15.51
CA THR A 43 -7.04 26.38 14.30
C THR A 43 -8.13 25.32 14.18
N SER A 44 -9.22 25.68 13.52
CA SER A 44 -10.28 24.78 13.09
C SER A 44 -9.94 24.03 11.79
N ASP A 45 -8.89 24.43 11.05
CA ASP A 45 -8.42 23.74 9.84
C ASP A 45 -7.63 22.47 10.18
N ILE A 46 -8.32 21.51 10.78
CA ILE A 46 -7.79 20.19 11.14
C ILE A 46 -8.19 19.09 10.16
N LYS A 47 -9.00 19.44 9.16
CA LYS A 47 -9.53 18.51 8.16
C LYS A 47 -8.44 18.10 7.16
N CYS A 48 -8.67 16.97 6.52
CA CYS A 48 -7.81 16.41 5.48
C CYS A 48 -7.51 17.43 4.38
N ILE A 49 -6.24 17.49 3.96
CA ILE A 49 -5.79 18.37 2.88
C ILE A 49 -6.45 18.09 1.53
N PHE A 50 -6.97 16.86 1.33
CA PHE A 50 -7.65 16.44 0.11
C PHE A 50 -9.17 16.71 0.15
N ALA A 51 -9.60 17.70 0.92
CA ALA A 51 -10.98 18.19 0.97
C ALA A 51 -12.04 17.16 1.40
N CYS A 52 -11.69 16.18 2.24
CA CYS A 52 -12.67 15.33 2.92
C CYS A 52 -12.85 15.73 4.38
N ASP A 53 -14.00 15.40 4.97
CA ASP A 53 -14.38 15.84 6.32
C ASP A 53 -13.62 15.18 7.48
N ALA A 54 -12.80 14.16 7.20
CA ALA A 54 -12.00 13.50 8.21
C ALA A 54 -10.89 14.41 8.78
N VAL A 55 -10.64 14.29 10.08
CA VAL A 55 -9.51 14.94 10.75
C VAL A 55 -8.20 14.31 10.28
N GLU A 56 -7.22 15.14 9.93
CA GLU A 56 -5.91 14.69 9.45
C GLU A 56 -5.03 14.19 10.62
N THR A 57 -5.37 13.01 11.13
CA THR A 57 -4.54 12.25 12.07
C THR A 57 -3.47 11.45 11.33
N ALA A 58 -2.48 10.95 12.07
CA ALA A 58 -1.46 10.07 11.53
C ALA A 58 -2.03 8.78 10.96
N GLN A 59 -2.91 8.13 11.73
CA GLN A 59 -3.60 6.93 11.30
C GLN A 59 -4.42 7.21 10.04
N TYR A 60 -5.18 8.30 10.03
CA TYR A 60 -6.00 8.65 8.88
C TYR A 60 -5.14 8.84 7.63
N PHE A 61 -4.13 9.71 7.70
CA PHE A 61 -3.33 10.07 6.54
C PHE A 61 -2.45 8.92 6.04
N PHE A 62 -1.83 8.16 6.93
CA PHE A 62 -0.90 7.09 6.56
C PHE A 62 -1.54 5.74 6.36
N TRP A 63 -2.81 5.56 6.73
CA TRP A 63 -3.46 4.25 6.67
C TRP A 63 -4.87 4.31 6.12
N ASP A 64 -5.79 5.06 6.74
CA ASP A 64 -7.22 4.97 6.44
C ASP A 64 -7.62 5.73 5.16
N PHE A 65 -6.86 6.75 4.77
CA PHE A 65 -7.11 7.53 3.57
C PHE A 65 -7.06 6.63 2.33
N ALA A 66 -7.98 6.85 1.37
CA ALA A 66 -8.16 5.97 0.22
C ALA A 66 -6.86 5.68 -0.53
N LEU A 67 -6.06 6.71 -0.81
CA LEU A 67 -4.73 6.57 -1.42
C LEU A 67 -3.82 5.64 -0.59
N ALA A 68 -3.73 5.87 0.72
CA ALA A 68 -2.88 5.09 1.61
C ALA A 68 -3.31 3.62 1.63
N ARG A 69 -4.62 3.35 1.79
CA ARG A 69 -5.16 1.99 1.76
C ARG A 69 -4.80 1.26 0.47
N THR A 70 -4.98 1.89 -0.69
CA THR A 70 -4.70 1.25 -1.98
C THR A 70 -3.21 0.94 -2.12
N VAL A 71 -2.34 1.90 -1.80
CA VAL A 71 -0.89 1.72 -1.92
C VAL A 71 -0.37 0.67 -0.95
N TRP A 72 -0.79 0.68 0.32
CA TRP A 72 -0.40 -0.33 1.30
C TRP A 72 -0.91 -1.72 0.96
N THR A 73 -2.19 -1.86 0.64
CA THR A 73 -2.79 -3.14 0.27
C THR A 73 -2.06 -3.77 -0.91
N THR A 74 -1.73 -2.96 -1.92
CA THR A 74 -0.98 -3.42 -3.09
C THR A 74 0.46 -3.81 -2.71
N SER A 75 1.12 -3.00 -1.90
CA SER A 75 2.55 -3.19 -1.56
C SER A 75 2.80 -4.27 -0.51
N LEU A 76 1.81 -4.66 0.28
CA LEU A 76 1.98 -5.67 1.34
C LEU A 76 1.44 -7.04 0.97
N ARG A 77 0.59 -7.14 -0.07
CA ARG A 77 -0.05 -8.40 -0.49
C ARG A 77 0.89 -9.60 -0.55
N SER A 78 2.06 -9.44 -1.17
CA SER A 78 3.03 -10.54 -1.32
C SER A 78 3.67 -10.98 0.00
N LEU A 79 3.54 -10.18 1.07
CA LEU A 79 4.06 -10.48 2.40
C LEU A 79 3.00 -11.07 3.34
N ASP A 80 1.71 -11.10 2.99
CA ASP A 80 0.61 -11.54 3.87
C ASP A 80 0.87 -12.90 4.52
N LYS A 81 1.41 -13.84 3.74
CA LYS A 81 1.77 -15.20 4.19
C LYS A 81 2.83 -15.26 5.31
N TYR A 82 3.57 -14.18 5.53
CA TYR A 82 4.60 -14.12 6.58
C TYR A 82 4.08 -13.64 7.92
N PHE A 83 2.83 -13.20 7.99
CA PHE A 83 2.21 -12.65 9.20
C PHE A 83 1.18 -13.62 9.76
N ARG A 84 1.06 -13.66 11.09
CA ARG A 84 0.06 -14.53 11.76
C ARG A 84 -1.32 -13.89 11.82
N SER A 85 -1.36 -12.56 11.85
CA SER A 85 -2.57 -11.78 11.97
C SER A 85 -2.59 -10.65 10.94
N PRO A 86 -3.77 -10.09 10.63
CA PRO A 86 -3.86 -8.87 9.85
C PRO A 86 -3.00 -7.75 10.44
N TYR A 87 -2.45 -6.91 9.57
CA TYR A 87 -1.60 -5.81 9.97
C TYR A 87 -2.39 -4.75 10.72
N HIS A 88 -1.87 -4.32 11.87
CA HIS A 88 -2.28 -3.05 12.45
C HIS A 88 -1.48 -1.91 11.82
N TRP A 89 -2.10 -0.75 11.61
CA TRP A 89 -1.45 0.39 10.93
C TRP A 89 -0.15 0.81 11.62
N SER A 90 -0.14 0.84 12.95
CA SER A 90 1.03 1.24 13.73
C SER A 90 2.17 0.25 13.56
N THR A 91 1.85 -1.03 13.40
CA THR A 91 2.82 -2.10 13.18
C THR A 91 3.55 -1.91 11.86
N VAL A 92 2.86 -1.51 10.80
CA VAL A 92 3.48 -1.26 9.49
C VAL A 92 4.15 0.10 9.44
N VAL A 93 3.43 1.18 9.80
CA VAL A 93 3.91 2.57 9.67
C VAL A 93 5.08 2.83 10.60
N TYR A 94 5.06 2.32 11.83
CA TYR A 94 6.16 2.46 12.78
C TYR A 94 7.14 1.29 12.76
N CYS A 95 6.79 0.19 12.09
CA CYS A 95 7.60 -1.05 12.09
C CYS A 95 7.88 -1.53 13.53
N ILE A 96 6.82 -1.64 14.32
CA ILE A 96 6.85 -2.08 15.72
C ILE A 96 5.97 -3.32 15.90
N ALA A 97 6.38 -4.24 16.78
CA ALA A 97 5.58 -5.43 17.12
C ALA A 97 5.07 -6.21 15.89
N LEU A 98 5.96 -6.52 14.93
CA LEU A 98 5.63 -7.36 13.78
C LEU A 98 5.34 -8.79 14.24
N ASP A 99 4.12 -9.28 14.00
CA ASP A 99 3.72 -10.65 14.34
C ASP A 99 3.98 -11.61 13.16
N LEU A 100 5.21 -12.09 13.08
CA LEU A 100 5.68 -12.97 12.00
C LEU A 100 5.46 -14.45 12.33
N THR A 101 5.15 -15.24 11.30
CA THR A 101 5.03 -16.70 11.43
C THR A 101 6.38 -17.31 11.81
N THR A 102 6.35 -18.40 12.58
CA THR A 102 7.59 -19.11 12.98
C THR A 102 8.35 -19.60 11.75
N ASP A 103 7.63 -20.05 10.72
CA ASP A 103 8.22 -20.57 9.49
C ASP A 103 8.92 -19.48 8.68
N ALA A 104 8.30 -18.30 8.53
CA ALA A 104 8.95 -17.18 7.85
C ALA A 104 10.23 -16.74 8.60
N CYS A 105 10.15 -16.62 9.93
CA CYS A 105 11.33 -16.31 10.76
C CYS A 105 12.41 -17.39 10.63
N LYS A 106 12.03 -18.66 10.62
CA LYS A 106 12.97 -19.77 10.46
C LYS A 106 13.60 -19.74 9.08
N TYR A 107 12.83 -19.53 8.02
CA TYR A 107 13.27 -19.63 6.62
C TYR A 107 14.07 -18.41 6.14
N TYR A 108 13.63 -17.20 6.48
CA TYR A 108 14.26 -15.96 6.01
C TYR A 108 15.09 -15.25 7.08
N GLY A 109 14.79 -15.47 8.36
CA GLY A 109 15.34 -14.69 9.46
C GLY A 109 14.55 -13.38 9.66
N THR A 110 14.18 -13.10 10.91
CA THR A 110 13.42 -11.90 11.30
C THR A 110 14.06 -10.60 10.79
N HIS A 111 15.39 -10.49 10.88
CA HIS A 111 16.12 -9.31 10.44
C HIS A 111 15.97 -9.04 8.93
N ASN A 112 15.97 -10.09 8.10
CA ASN A 112 15.82 -9.94 6.65
C ASN A 112 14.39 -9.51 6.28
N ILE A 113 13.37 -10.06 6.95
CA ILE A 113 11.98 -9.66 6.75
C ILE A 113 11.79 -8.19 7.12
N ILE A 114 12.32 -7.75 8.27
CA ILE A 114 12.28 -6.34 8.70
C ILE A 114 12.94 -5.42 7.67
N ARG A 115 14.06 -5.82 7.05
CA ARG A 115 14.72 -5.01 6.02
C ARG A 115 13.83 -4.80 4.80
N VAL A 116 13.17 -5.85 4.31
CA VAL A 116 12.23 -5.76 3.17
C VAL A 116 11.03 -4.88 3.51
N ILE A 117 10.40 -5.10 4.68
CA ILE A 117 9.29 -4.27 5.16
C ILE A 117 9.72 -2.80 5.26
N ASN A 118 10.93 -2.52 5.77
CA ASN A 118 11.41 -1.14 5.87
C ASN A 118 11.63 -0.48 4.51
N VAL A 119 12.07 -1.21 3.48
CA VAL A 119 12.14 -0.67 2.12
C VAL A 119 10.75 -0.28 1.62
N ILE A 120 9.77 -1.19 1.73
CA ILE A 120 8.38 -0.94 1.34
C ILE A 120 7.85 0.28 2.09
N ARG A 121 8.04 0.29 3.41
CA ARG A 121 7.60 1.37 4.30
C ARG A 121 8.18 2.72 3.89
N CYS A 122 9.48 2.80 3.63
CA CYS A 122 10.12 4.04 3.20
C CYS A 122 9.57 4.55 1.87
N VAL A 123 9.33 3.67 0.89
CA VAL A 123 8.78 4.08 -0.41
C VAL A 123 7.35 4.60 -0.26
N VAL A 124 6.48 3.85 0.42
CA VAL A 124 5.07 4.22 0.59
C VAL A 124 4.95 5.54 1.37
N LEU A 125 5.66 5.68 2.49
CA LEU A 125 5.61 6.90 3.29
C LEU A 125 6.14 8.12 2.54
N LYS A 126 7.25 7.97 1.81
CA LYS A 126 7.76 9.05 0.94
C LYS A 126 6.71 9.47 -0.08
N TYR A 127 6.03 8.50 -0.69
CA TYR A 127 5.01 8.76 -1.69
C TYR A 127 3.83 9.54 -1.09
N LEU A 128 3.22 9.01 -0.02
CA LEU A 128 2.11 9.68 0.66
C LEU A 128 2.49 11.10 1.07
N TRP A 129 3.66 11.28 1.68
CA TRP A 129 4.15 12.58 2.10
C TRP A 129 4.34 13.56 0.93
N THR A 130 4.85 13.09 -0.21
CA THR A 130 5.04 13.90 -1.41
C THR A 130 3.70 14.38 -1.98
N GLU A 131 2.69 13.51 -1.99
CA GLU A 131 1.36 13.87 -2.45
C GLU A 131 0.68 14.87 -1.53
N ARG A 132 0.83 14.71 -0.21
CA ARG A 132 0.38 15.72 0.75
C ARG A 132 1.05 17.07 0.54
N ASN A 133 2.37 17.10 0.34
CA ASN A 133 3.06 18.37 0.10
C ASN A 133 2.61 19.00 -1.22
N THR A 134 2.38 18.19 -2.25
CA THR A 134 1.79 18.68 -3.51
C THR A 134 0.41 19.29 -3.27
N ALA A 135 -0.42 18.66 -2.45
CA ALA A 135 -1.73 19.18 -2.06
C ALA A 135 -1.65 20.56 -1.37
N ILE A 136 -0.66 20.74 -0.48
CA ILE A 136 -0.43 21.99 0.25
C ILE A 136 0.10 23.09 -0.66
N PHE A 137 1.15 22.81 -1.42
CA PHE A 137 1.88 23.84 -2.18
C PHE A 137 1.36 24.05 -3.61
N ARG A 138 0.60 23.10 -4.15
CA ARG A 138 0.06 23.12 -5.52
C ARG A 138 -1.40 22.62 -5.56
N PRO A 139 -2.32 23.27 -4.84
CA PRO A 139 -3.70 22.81 -4.72
C PRO A 139 -4.46 22.75 -6.07
N HIS A 140 -4.10 23.59 -7.03
CA HIS A 140 -4.67 23.57 -8.39
C HIS A 140 -4.41 22.23 -9.12
N LEU A 141 -3.34 21.50 -8.78
CA LEU A 141 -3.07 20.17 -9.34
C LEU A 141 -3.97 19.07 -8.77
N LEU A 142 -4.68 19.34 -7.67
CA LEU A 142 -5.68 18.43 -7.11
C LEU A 142 -7.06 18.64 -7.72
N GLN A 143 -7.39 19.86 -8.12
CA GLN A 143 -8.68 20.18 -8.75
C GLN A 143 -8.86 19.46 -10.10
N SER A 144 -7.77 19.12 -10.78
CA SER A 144 -7.78 18.31 -12.01
C SER A 144 -7.86 16.80 -11.75
N ARG A 145 -7.77 16.34 -10.50
CA ARG A 145 -7.85 14.93 -10.11
C ARG A 145 -9.27 14.58 -9.68
N THR A 146 -10.18 14.53 -10.64
CA THR A 146 -11.59 14.19 -10.41
C THR A 146 -11.79 12.74 -9.98
N ASP A 147 -10.81 11.87 -10.23
CA ASP A 147 -10.86 10.44 -9.88
C ASP A 147 -9.71 10.03 -8.93
N ILE A 148 -10.02 10.03 -7.63
CA ILE A 148 -9.12 9.56 -6.56
C ILE A 148 -8.69 8.11 -6.79
N ILE A 149 -9.53 7.28 -7.41
CA ILE A 149 -9.25 5.86 -7.64
C ILE A 149 -8.19 5.72 -8.72
N SER A 150 -8.36 6.36 -9.89
CA SER A 150 -7.34 6.36 -10.96
C SER A 150 -6.00 6.88 -10.46
N PHE A 151 -6.03 7.97 -9.67
CA PHE A 151 -4.83 8.50 -9.03
C PHE A 151 -4.18 7.50 -8.07
N ALA A 152 -4.96 6.85 -7.19
CA ALA A 152 -4.46 5.84 -6.26
C ALA A 152 -3.87 4.60 -6.97
N LEU A 153 -4.42 4.22 -8.12
CA LEU A 153 -3.87 3.15 -8.96
C LEU A 153 -2.52 3.55 -9.59
N SER A 154 -2.42 4.77 -10.14
CA SER A 154 -1.17 5.31 -10.68
C SER A 154 -0.09 5.38 -9.59
N ALA A 155 -0.46 5.88 -8.41
CA ALA A 155 0.37 5.90 -7.22
C ALA A 155 0.90 4.51 -6.84
N SER A 156 0.00 3.53 -6.81
CA SER A 156 0.34 2.15 -6.46
C SER A 156 1.33 1.53 -7.46
N LYS A 157 1.14 1.78 -8.76
CA LYS A 157 2.08 1.35 -9.80
C LYS A 157 3.46 1.98 -9.63
N SER A 158 3.51 3.29 -9.38
CA SER A 158 4.78 3.99 -9.14
C SER A 158 5.48 3.51 -7.87
N ALA A 159 4.74 3.30 -6.78
CA ALA A 159 5.27 2.75 -5.54
C ALA A 159 5.83 1.34 -5.76
N ALA A 160 5.08 0.45 -6.42
CA ALA A 160 5.52 -0.91 -6.73
C ALA A 160 6.83 -0.92 -7.54
N TYR A 161 6.93 -0.09 -8.58
CA TYR A 161 8.16 0.04 -9.37
C TYR A 161 9.36 0.45 -8.50
N ASN A 162 9.20 1.48 -7.66
CA ASN A 162 10.27 1.94 -6.76
C ASN A 162 10.65 0.88 -5.73
N ILE A 163 9.67 0.16 -5.17
CA ILE A 163 9.91 -0.97 -4.25
C ILE A 163 10.74 -2.04 -4.96
N HIS A 164 10.34 -2.47 -6.16
CA HIS A 164 11.05 -3.50 -6.92
C HIS A 164 12.49 -3.08 -7.20
N SER A 165 12.70 -1.84 -7.65
CA SER A 165 14.04 -1.29 -7.88
C SER A 165 14.90 -1.32 -6.62
N HIS A 166 14.35 -0.88 -5.49
CA HIS A 166 15.08 -0.87 -4.21
C HIS A 166 15.35 -2.28 -3.67
N LEU A 167 14.40 -3.22 -3.81
CA LEU A 167 14.58 -4.61 -3.38
C LEU A 167 15.58 -5.36 -4.26
N LYS A 168 15.57 -5.12 -5.57
CA LYS A 168 16.58 -5.65 -6.49
C LYS A 168 17.98 -5.19 -6.06
N ARG A 169 18.14 -3.90 -5.81
CA ARG A 169 19.40 -3.33 -5.30
C ARG A 169 19.78 -3.90 -3.93
N LEU A 170 18.82 -4.06 -3.02
CA LEU A 170 19.05 -4.65 -1.70
C LEU A 170 19.55 -6.09 -1.81
N GLY A 171 18.96 -6.89 -2.69
CA GLY A 171 19.39 -8.25 -2.98
C GLY A 171 20.80 -8.31 -3.59
N THR A 172 21.14 -7.39 -4.51
CA THR A 172 22.48 -7.31 -5.11
C THR A 172 23.55 -6.92 -4.10
N ILE A 173 23.28 -5.96 -3.21
CA ILE A 173 24.26 -5.53 -2.18
C ILE A 173 24.48 -6.63 -1.14
N ALA A 174 23.47 -7.46 -0.87
CA ALA A 174 23.52 -8.52 0.11
C ALA A 174 24.12 -9.82 -0.45
N THR A 175 25.28 -9.75 -1.11
CA THR A 175 25.89 -10.88 -1.85
C THR A 175 26.09 -12.14 -1.01
N SER A 176 26.38 -11.99 0.30
CA SER A 176 26.59 -13.09 1.25
C SER A 176 25.34 -13.54 2.01
N ASN A 177 24.17 -12.95 1.76
CA ASN A 177 22.93 -13.27 2.47
C ASN A 177 21.87 -13.81 1.50
N ASP A 178 22.03 -15.08 1.14
CA ASP A 178 21.15 -15.78 0.19
C ASP A 178 19.68 -15.75 0.62
N ARG A 179 19.40 -15.75 1.93
CA ARG A 179 18.05 -15.65 2.47
C ARG A 179 17.39 -14.32 2.15
N LEU A 180 18.11 -13.21 2.33
CA LEU A 180 17.60 -11.89 1.99
C LEU A 180 17.43 -11.74 0.47
N ARG A 181 18.39 -12.23 -0.31
CA ARG A 181 18.29 -12.22 -1.78
C ARG A 181 17.08 -13.02 -2.25
N GLY A 182 16.88 -14.23 -1.72
CA GLY A 182 15.72 -15.07 -1.98
C GLY A 182 14.40 -14.39 -1.61
N LEU A 183 14.34 -13.73 -0.45
CA LEU A 183 13.16 -12.97 -0.02
C LEU A 183 12.84 -11.81 -0.97
N CYS A 184 13.85 -11.02 -1.38
CA CYS A 184 13.66 -9.93 -2.33
C CYS A 184 13.15 -10.43 -3.69
N THR A 185 13.76 -11.50 -4.21
CA THR A 185 13.34 -12.11 -5.48
C THR A 185 11.92 -12.66 -5.39
N GLN A 186 11.60 -13.39 -4.32
CA GLN A 186 10.25 -13.92 -4.12
C GLN A 186 9.22 -12.80 -4.06
N TYR A 187 9.47 -11.73 -3.29
CA TYR A 187 8.56 -10.59 -3.25
C TYR A 187 8.31 -10.00 -4.65
N ILE A 188 9.37 -9.77 -5.44
CA ILE A 188 9.25 -9.15 -6.78
C ILE A 188 8.42 -10.03 -7.72
N ASN A 189 8.60 -11.35 -7.64
CA ASN A 189 7.86 -12.32 -8.45
C ASN A 189 6.39 -12.38 -8.04
N ASP A 190 6.13 -12.49 -6.73
CA ASP A 190 4.78 -12.57 -6.16
C ASP A 190 3.99 -11.25 -6.29
N SER A 191 4.67 -10.13 -6.57
CA SER A 191 4.06 -8.81 -6.78
C SER A 191 3.70 -8.53 -8.23
N GLN A 192 4.07 -9.41 -9.18
CA GLN A 192 3.62 -9.26 -10.56
C GLN A 192 2.11 -9.53 -10.66
N PRO A 193 1.36 -8.77 -11.48
CA PRO A 193 0.00 -9.15 -11.80
C PRO A 193 0.01 -10.55 -12.40
N GLU A 194 -0.82 -11.45 -11.88
CA GLU A 194 -1.09 -12.74 -12.54
C GLU A 194 -1.41 -12.46 -14.02
N PRO A 195 -0.79 -13.17 -14.98
CA PRO A 195 -1.16 -13.05 -16.38
C PRO A 195 -2.66 -13.21 -16.49
N SER A 196 -3.35 -12.20 -17.01
CA SER A 196 -4.78 -12.30 -17.26
C SER A 196 -5.02 -13.58 -18.06
N PRO A 197 -5.95 -14.46 -17.64
CA PRO A 197 -6.23 -15.68 -18.38
C PRO A 197 -6.51 -15.30 -19.84
N PRO A 198 -6.04 -16.11 -20.81
CA PRO A 198 -6.31 -15.82 -22.21
C PRO A 198 -7.82 -15.60 -22.38
N PRO A 199 -8.24 -14.59 -23.17
CA PRO A 199 -9.65 -14.32 -23.36
C PRO A 199 -10.33 -15.62 -23.77
N SER A 200 -11.29 -16.07 -22.96
CA SER A 200 -12.07 -17.27 -23.26
C SER A 200 -12.56 -17.17 -24.71
N PRO A 201 -12.46 -18.26 -25.51
CA PRO A 201 -13.01 -18.27 -26.85
C PRO A 201 -14.42 -17.72 -26.79
N LEU A 202 -14.68 -16.69 -27.60
CA LEU A 202 -15.99 -16.04 -27.69
C LEU A 202 -17.03 -17.16 -27.79
N LYS A 203 -17.80 -17.41 -26.73
CA LYS A 203 -18.96 -18.30 -26.83
C LYS A 203 -19.89 -17.58 -27.79
N THR A 204 -19.96 -18.07 -29.02
CA THR A 204 -20.91 -17.63 -30.04
C THR A 204 -22.27 -17.57 -29.37
N LEU A 205 -22.77 -16.36 -29.15
CA LEU A 205 -24.11 -16.16 -28.62
C LEU A 205 -25.07 -16.92 -29.53
N PRO A 206 -25.97 -17.76 -28.99
CA PRO A 206 -27.01 -18.33 -29.81
C PRO A 206 -27.80 -17.18 -30.46
N PRO A 207 -28.23 -17.34 -31.72
CA PRO A 207 -28.96 -16.29 -32.42
C PRO A 207 -30.19 -15.88 -31.60
N LEU A 208 -30.36 -14.57 -31.43
CA LEU A 208 -31.52 -13.98 -30.77
C LEU A 208 -32.80 -14.54 -31.41
N PRO A 209 -33.78 -15.02 -30.61
CA PRO A 209 -35.06 -15.43 -31.16
C PRO A 209 -35.69 -14.22 -31.85
N HIS A 210 -36.11 -14.41 -33.11
CA HIS A 210 -36.80 -13.41 -33.90
C HIS A 210 -38.01 -12.89 -33.12
N THR A 211 -37.92 -11.65 -32.62
CA THR A 211 -39.04 -10.95 -32.02
C THR A 211 -40.08 -10.71 -33.10
N ARG A 212 -41.18 -11.46 -33.05
CA ARG A 212 -42.35 -11.27 -33.92
C ARG A 212 -42.88 -9.87 -33.66
N SER A 213 -42.74 -8.99 -34.65
CA SER A 213 -43.38 -7.67 -34.68
C SER A 213 -44.88 -7.86 -34.54
N THR A 214 -45.44 -7.45 -33.41
CA THR A 214 -46.88 -7.34 -33.23
C THR A 214 -47.28 -5.94 -33.65
N CYS A 215 -48.02 -5.84 -34.75
CA CYS A 215 -48.60 -4.60 -35.22
C CYS A 215 -49.52 -4.04 -34.13
N TYR A 216 -49.22 -2.83 -33.70
CA TYR A 216 -50.04 -2.07 -32.76
C TYR A 216 -51.30 -1.61 -33.50
N GLU A 217 -52.47 -2.12 -33.12
CA GLU A 217 -53.76 -1.66 -33.64
C GLU A 217 -54.22 -0.46 -32.80
N PRO A 218 -54.48 0.72 -33.40
CA PRO A 218 -54.88 1.90 -32.64
C PRO A 218 -56.35 1.80 -32.18
N PRO A 219 -56.69 2.36 -31.00
CA PRO A 219 -58.03 2.26 -30.44
C PRO A 219 -59.06 3.06 -31.25
N ARG A 220 -60.20 2.44 -31.54
CA ARG A 220 -61.37 3.11 -32.15
C ARG A 220 -62.06 4.00 -31.12
N ILE A 221 -62.26 5.26 -31.47
CA ILE A 221 -63.05 6.23 -30.70
C ILE A 221 -64.54 6.01 -31.05
N PRO A 222 -65.43 5.77 -30.06
CA PRO A 222 -66.87 5.73 -30.30
C PRO A 222 -67.45 7.13 -30.48
N ALA A 223 -68.44 7.23 -31.39
CA ALA A 223 -69.18 8.44 -31.74
C ALA A 223 -70.26 8.80 -30.70
#